data_AF-W4QV45-F1
#
_entry.id   AF-W4QV45-F1
#
_cell.length_a   1.000
_cell.length_b   1.000
_cell.length_c   1.000
_cell.angle_alpha   90.00
_cell.angle_beta   90.00
_cell.angle_gamma   90.00
#
_symmetry.space_group_name_H-M   'P 1'
#
loop_
_entity.id
_entity.type
_entity.pdbx_description
1 polymer ?
#
loop_
_entity_poly.entity_id
_entity_poly.type
_entity_poly.pdbx_seq_one_letter_code
_entity_poly.pdbx_strand_id
1 'polypeptide(L)'
;MKIIESFHFMYEKEEYLKSNFNICRKHAHHGLEGIYATIKWLQSSIFKNAVKDITFYLSDEPINFPGELAIDDTSTFDPVIYINIMSVTEDFQNKEYLIDLKKKRTTCFEYASFILLHEVGHYIHALIGGNGQTKKDRILDYFDKGEYHYERYIEKMVHGDTTEEKKKYRNIPHEKAADNFAKQYINKVCGNEP
;
A
#
# COMPACT_ATOMS: atom_id res chain seq x y z
N MET A 1 -12.78 -4.82 10.71
CA MET A 1 -11.39 -4.78 10.26
C MET A 1 -10.62 -5.67 11.19
N LYS A 2 -9.88 -6.62 10.65
CA LYS A 2 -8.98 -7.50 11.41
C LYS A 2 -7.55 -7.06 11.13
N ILE A 3 -6.68 -7.12 12.13
CA ILE A 3 -5.24 -6.91 11.95
C ILE A 3 -4.57 -8.24 12.31
N ILE A 4 -3.69 -8.73 11.44
CA ILE A 4 -2.82 -9.88 11.65
C ILE A 4 -1.39 -9.37 11.54
N GLU A 5 -0.55 -9.75 12.49
CA GLU A 5 0.83 -9.29 12.59
C GLU A 5 1.78 -10.50 12.54
N SER A 6 2.77 -10.44 11.66
CA SER A 6 3.81 -11.45 11.50
C SER A 6 5.17 -10.75 11.44
N PHE A 7 5.75 -10.50 12.61
CA PHE A 7 7.01 -9.78 12.74
C PHE A 7 8.10 -10.69 13.31
N HIS A 8 9.09 -11.01 12.49
CA HIS A 8 10.21 -11.89 12.78
C HIS A 8 11.55 -11.16 12.84
N PHE A 9 11.71 -10.09 12.06
CA PHE A 9 13.01 -9.46 11.80
C PHE A 9 13.11 -8.04 12.37
N MET A 10 12.05 -7.25 12.42
CA MET A 10 12.10 -5.83 12.79
C MET A 10 12.59 -5.58 14.23
N TYR A 11 12.50 -6.61 15.08
CA TYR A 11 12.98 -6.57 16.47
C TYR A 11 14.42 -7.08 16.64
N GLU A 12 15.05 -7.58 15.57
CA GLU A 12 16.46 -7.97 15.57
C GLU A 12 17.38 -6.76 15.80
N LYS A 13 18.64 -7.04 16.11
CA LYS A 13 19.68 -6.01 16.35
C LYS A 13 19.82 -5.04 15.16
N GLU A 14 20.13 -3.77 15.42
CA GLU A 14 20.25 -2.74 14.38
C GLU A 14 21.34 -3.11 13.37
N GLU A 15 22.45 -3.68 13.86
CA GLU A 15 23.53 -4.14 13.00
C GLU A 15 23.07 -5.27 12.06
N TYR A 16 22.20 -6.17 12.54
CA TYR A 16 21.65 -7.25 11.73
C TYR A 16 20.74 -6.68 10.63
N LEU A 17 19.81 -5.80 10.99
CA LEU A 17 18.89 -5.15 10.05
C LEU A 17 19.63 -4.38 8.97
N LYS A 18 20.65 -3.60 9.37
CA LYS A 18 21.45 -2.80 8.45
C LYS A 18 22.33 -3.66 7.52
N SER A 19 22.90 -4.75 8.03
CA SER A 19 23.82 -5.59 7.25
C SER A 19 23.10 -6.50 6.25
N ASN A 20 21.90 -7.00 6.59
CA ASN A 20 21.18 -7.96 5.75
C ASN A 20 20.14 -7.31 4.85
N PHE A 21 19.54 -6.20 5.28
CA PHE A 21 18.42 -5.57 4.58
C PHE A 21 18.62 -4.08 4.31
N ASN A 22 19.75 -3.50 4.76
CA ASN A 22 20.04 -2.07 4.63
C ASN A 22 18.94 -1.15 5.22
N ILE A 23 18.17 -1.64 6.20
CA ILE A 23 17.10 -0.87 6.84
C ILE A 23 17.51 -0.32 8.21
N CYS A 24 16.95 0.84 8.57
CA CYS A 24 17.08 1.42 9.90
C CYS A 24 15.83 1.11 10.74
N ARG A 25 16.01 0.56 11.95
CA ARG A 25 14.89 0.16 12.82
C ARG A 25 14.00 1.34 13.19
N LYS A 26 14.60 2.51 13.42
CA LYS A 26 13.86 3.73 13.74
C LYS A 26 12.87 4.11 12.63
N HIS A 27 13.25 3.93 11.36
CA HIS A 27 12.34 4.19 10.25
C HIS A 27 11.24 3.12 10.16
N ALA A 28 11.58 1.84 10.38
CA ALA A 28 10.59 0.76 10.41
C ALA A 28 9.53 0.98 11.50
N HIS A 29 9.94 1.30 12.73
CA HIS A 29 9.01 1.61 13.81
C HIS A 29 8.12 2.81 13.46
N HIS A 30 8.70 3.89 12.94
CA HIS A 30 7.95 5.08 12.57
C HIS A 30 6.98 4.84 11.39
N GLY A 31 7.35 3.98 10.44
CA GLY A 31 6.45 3.53 9.38
C GLY A 31 5.30 2.70 9.93
N LEU A 32 5.57 1.80 10.87
CA LEU A 32 4.54 0.98 11.51
C LEU A 32 3.54 1.82 12.30
N GLU A 33 4.01 2.86 13.00
CA GLU A 33 3.13 3.87 13.62
C GLU A 33 2.22 4.54 12.59
N GLY A 34 2.73 4.86 11.40
CA GLY A 34 1.96 5.41 10.27
C GLY A 34 0.88 4.46 9.75
N ILE A 35 1.19 3.17 9.67
CA ILE A 35 0.24 2.11 9.30
C ILE A 35 -0.90 2.04 10.31
N TYR A 36 -0.58 1.91 11.61
CA TYR A 36 -1.62 1.84 12.65
C TYR A 36 -2.48 3.10 12.73
N ALA A 37 -1.86 4.28 12.59
CA ALA A 37 -2.60 5.54 12.55
C ALA A 37 -3.59 5.58 11.38
N THR A 38 -3.20 5.06 10.22
CA THR A 38 -4.06 4.97 9.04
C THR A 38 -5.22 4.02 9.27
N ILE A 39 -4.97 2.81 9.81
CA ILE A 39 -6.03 1.84 10.14
C ILE A 39 -7.01 2.45 11.15
N LYS A 40 -6.49 3.11 12.19
CA LYS A 40 -7.31 3.81 13.19
C LYS A 40 -8.16 4.91 12.57
N TRP A 41 -7.61 5.71 11.66
CA TRP A 41 -8.37 6.72 10.93
C TRP A 41 -9.47 6.09 10.06
N LEU A 42 -9.18 5.00 9.34
CA LEU A 42 -10.17 4.29 8.52
C LEU A 42 -11.36 3.83 9.35
N GLN A 43 -11.12 3.36 10.59
CA GLN A 43 -12.15 2.93 11.54
C GLN A 43 -13.10 4.05 12.00
N SER A 44 -12.69 5.31 11.90
CA SER A 44 -13.51 6.48 12.25
C SER A 44 -13.89 7.36 11.04
N SER A 45 -13.34 7.08 9.87
CA SER A 45 -13.58 7.82 8.63
C SER A 45 -14.95 7.52 8.01
N ILE A 46 -15.29 8.29 6.96
CA ILE A 46 -16.44 8.04 6.09
C ILE A 46 -16.38 6.67 5.39
N PHE A 47 -15.20 6.06 5.28
CA PHE A 47 -14.98 4.77 4.63
C PHE A 47 -15.20 3.58 5.54
N LYS A 48 -15.43 3.79 6.84
CA LYS A 48 -15.55 2.74 7.86
C LYS A 48 -16.42 1.57 7.41
N ASN A 49 -17.60 1.86 6.84
CA ASN A 49 -18.55 0.83 6.43
C ASN A 49 -18.11 0.08 5.17
N ALA A 50 -17.37 0.74 4.27
CA ALA A 50 -16.86 0.14 3.04
C ALA A 50 -15.70 -0.81 3.34
N VAL A 51 -14.82 -0.45 4.28
CA VAL A 51 -13.57 -1.18 4.60
C VAL A 51 -13.67 -2.09 5.83
N LYS A 52 -14.88 -2.27 6.40
CA LYS A 52 -15.06 -3.01 7.67
C LYS A 52 -14.67 -4.49 7.59
N ASP A 53 -14.67 -5.07 6.41
CA ASP A 53 -14.38 -6.47 6.10
C ASP A 53 -12.92 -6.70 5.67
N ILE A 54 -12.12 -5.64 5.51
CA ILE A 54 -10.70 -5.79 5.18
C ILE A 54 -9.95 -6.41 6.37
N THR A 55 -9.12 -7.40 6.04
CA THR A 55 -8.03 -7.88 6.90
C THR A 55 -6.75 -7.17 6.51
N PHE A 56 -6.07 -6.55 7.47
CA PHE A 56 -4.73 -6.01 7.28
C PHE A 56 -3.72 -7.06 7.76
N TYR A 57 -2.85 -7.52 6.88
CA TYR A 57 -1.76 -8.42 7.21
C TYR A 57 -0.46 -7.63 7.20
N LEU A 58 0.12 -7.39 8.38
CA LEU A 58 1.33 -6.62 8.56
C LEU A 58 2.50 -7.58 8.77
N SER A 59 3.52 -7.50 7.92
CA SER A 59 4.68 -8.38 8.00
C SER A 59 6.01 -7.65 7.89
N ASP A 60 7.08 -8.35 8.24
CA ASP A 60 8.46 -7.95 7.98
C ASP A 60 9.24 -9.06 7.24
N GLU A 61 8.52 -9.99 6.60
CA GLU A 61 9.15 -11.05 5.81
C GLU A 61 9.97 -10.47 4.65
N PRO A 62 11.03 -11.13 4.18
CA PRO A 62 11.88 -10.63 3.10
C PRO A 62 11.21 -10.81 1.73
N ILE A 63 10.10 -10.10 1.52
CA ILE A 63 9.36 -10.00 0.27
C ILE A 63 9.55 -8.59 -0.31
N ASN A 64 9.59 -8.49 -1.65
CA ASN A 64 9.88 -7.24 -2.38
C ASN A 64 8.62 -6.50 -2.82
N PHE A 65 7.63 -6.32 -1.93
CA PHE A 65 6.53 -5.40 -2.20
C PHE A 65 6.14 -4.64 -0.92
N PRO A 66 5.94 -3.31 -0.99
CA PRO A 66 5.60 -2.51 0.19
C PRO A 66 4.14 -2.70 0.61
N GLY A 67 3.25 -2.96 -0.35
CA GLY A 67 1.84 -3.22 -0.11
C GLY A 67 1.19 -3.95 -1.28
N GLU A 68 0.15 -4.72 -0.99
CA GLU A 68 -0.65 -5.43 -1.98
C GLU A 68 -2.08 -5.65 -1.46
N LEU A 69 -3.07 -5.35 -2.29
CA LEU A 69 -4.43 -5.84 -2.10
C LEU A 69 -4.60 -7.19 -2.80
N ALA A 70 -4.87 -8.23 -2.01
CA ALA A 70 -5.21 -9.55 -2.51
C ALA A 70 -6.67 -9.92 -2.14
N ILE A 71 -7.23 -10.84 -2.90
CA ILE A 71 -8.56 -11.39 -2.68
C ILE A 71 -8.39 -12.90 -2.51
N ASP A 72 -8.56 -13.42 -1.30
CA ASP A 72 -8.67 -14.87 -1.13
C ASP A 72 -10.05 -15.31 -1.66
N ASP A 73 -10.03 -16.20 -2.66
CA ASP A 73 -11.23 -16.69 -3.34
C ASP A 73 -11.56 -18.15 -3.01
N THR A 74 -10.73 -18.82 -2.20
CA THR A 74 -10.75 -20.28 -2.03
C THR A 74 -11.91 -20.77 -1.17
N SER A 75 -12.50 -19.94 -0.30
CA SER A 75 -13.67 -20.34 0.50
C SER A 75 -14.57 -19.18 0.94
N THR A 76 -14.01 -18.10 1.49
CA THR A 76 -14.70 -16.87 1.84
C THR A 76 -14.05 -15.70 1.12
N PHE A 77 -14.86 -14.82 0.53
CA PHE A 77 -14.33 -13.58 -0.04
C PHE A 77 -13.77 -12.71 1.10
N ASP A 78 -12.46 -12.75 1.25
CA ASP A 78 -11.74 -12.03 2.30
C ASP A 78 -10.72 -11.10 1.64
N PRO A 79 -11.03 -9.79 1.52
CA PRO A 79 -10.07 -8.84 1.01
C PRO A 79 -8.96 -8.64 2.06
N VAL A 80 -7.73 -8.93 1.65
CA VAL A 80 -6.54 -8.80 2.50
C VAL A 80 -5.65 -7.72 1.92
N ILE A 81 -5.31 -6.73 2.74
CA ILE A 81 -4.26 -5.77 2.41
C ILE A 81 -3.00 -6.22 3.16
N TYR A 82 -2.02 -6.68 2.40
CA TYR A 82 -0.69 -7.01 2.87
C TYR A 82 0.15 -5.74 2.89
N ILE A 83 0.88 -5.51 3.99
CA ILE A 83 1.85 -4.42 4.10
C ILE A 83 3.13 -4.99 4.69
N ASN A 84 4.24 -4.80 3.98
CA ASN A 84 5.55 -5.23 4.46
C ASN A 84 6.36 -4.04 4.96
N ILE A 85 6.61 -3.98 6.27
CA ILE A 85 7.28 -2.82 6.86
C ILE A 85 8.75 -2.70 6.45
N MET A 86 9.40 -3.81 6.10
CA MET A 86 10.79 -3.79 5.65
C MET A 86 10.91 -3.19 4.25
N SER A 87 10.10 -3.65 3.30
CA SER A 87 9.98 -3.05 1.95
C SER A 87 9.61 -1.58 2.02
N VAL A 88 8.61 -1.20 2.83
CA VAL A 88 8.25 0.21 3.04
C VAL A 88 9.43 1.03 3.54
N THR A 89 10.22 0.49 4.46
CA THR A 89 11.38 1.19 5.03
C THR A 89 12.52 1.33 4.02
N GLU A 90 12.79 0.28 3.26
CA GLU A 90 13.79 0.28 2.19
C GLU A 90 13.42 1.31 1.10
N ASP A 91 12.19 1.26 0.59
CA ASP A 91 11.69 2.20 -0.42
C ASP A 91 11.78 3.66 0.06
N PHE A 92 11.44 3.91 1.33
CA PHE A 92 11.57 5.22 1.94
C PHE A 92 13.03 5.71 1.94
N GLN A 93 13.97 4.85 2.37
CA GLN A 93 15.39 5.17 2.42
C GLN A 93 16.00 5.38 1.03
N ASN A 94 15.55 4.61 0.05
CA ASN A 94 15.94 4.71 -1.35
C ASN A 94 15.25 5.87 -2.07
N LYS A 95 14.34 6.59 -1.40
CA LYS A 95 13.64 7.77 -1.93
C LYS A 95 12.79 7.48 -3.16
N GLU A 96 12.35 6.23 -3.33
CA GLU A 96 11.69 5.78 -4.56
C GLU A 96 10.39 6.56 -4.84
N TYR A 97 9.73 7.03 -3.79
CA TYR A 97 8.38 7.62 -3.86
C TYR A 97 8.29 9.07 -3.36
N LEU A 98 9.42 9.74 -3.10
CA LEU A 98 9.42 11.17 -2.78
C LEU A 98 8.76 12.02 -3.88
N ILE A 99 8.76 11.51 -5.12
CA ILE A 99 8.15 12.15 -6.28
C ILE A 99 6.61 12.15 -6.16
N ASP A 100 6.03 11.08 -5.64
CA ASP A 100 4.59 10.89 -5.67
C ASP A 100 3.87 11.73 -4.62
N LEU A 101 4.46 11.92 -3.45
CA LEU A 101 3.90 12.83 -2.43
C LEU A 101 4.05 14.31 -2.80
N LYS A 102 4.80 14.66 -3.86
CA LYS A 102 5.12 16.05 -4.28
C LYS A 102 5.67 16.92 -3.15
N LYS A 103 6.28 16.32 -2.12
CA LYS A 103 6.89 17.01 -0.98
C LYS A 103 8.41 17.00 -1.08
N LYS A 104 9.05 18.08 -0.60
CA LYS A 104 10.53 18.17 -0.51
C LYS A 104 11.11 17.27 0.60
N ARG A 105 10.29 16.92 1.59
CA ARG A 105 10.61 16.05 2.72
C ARG A 105 9.34 15.28 3.12
N THR A 106 9.52 14.01 3.44
CA THR A 106 8.49 13.09 3.91
C THR A 106 9.09 12.28 5.05
N THR A 107 8.31 11.93 6.07
CA THR A 107 8.73 10.98 7.12
C THR A 107 8.35 9.54 6.75
N CYS A 108 9.02 8.54 7.34
CA CYS A 108 8.63 7.14 7.11
C CYS A 108 7.17 6.87 7.53
N PHE A 109 6.66 7.56 8.55
CA PHE A 109 5.25 7.56 8.92
C PHE A 109 4.35 7.99 7.76
N GLU A 110 4.58 9.20 7.21
CA GLU A 110 3.78 9.73 6.09
C GLU A 110 3.85 8.81 4.87
N TYR A 111 5.03 8.24 4.62
CA TYR A 111 5.23 7.32 3.51
C TYR A 111 4.45 6.01 3.69
N ALA A 112 4.56 5.38 4.86
CA ALA A 112 3.85 4.14 5.15
C ALA A 112 2.32 4.34 5.17
N SER A 113 1.85 5.47 5.72
CA SER A 113 0.43 5.86 5.65
C SER A 113 -0.05 6.04 4.21
N PHE A 114 0.78 6.61 3.34
CA PHE A 114 0.47 6.76 1.92
C PHE A 114 0.32 5.41 1.22
N ILE A 115 1.25 4.47 1.44
CA ILE A 115 1.20 3.12 0.86
C ILE A 115 -0.07 2.40 1.29
N LEU A 116 -0.40 2.42 2.59
CA LEU A 116 -1.63 1.77 3.06
C LEU A 116 -2.89 2.43 2.47
N LEU A 117 -2.94 3.77 2.40
CA LEU A 117 -4.06 4.47 1.76
C LEU A 117 -4.14 4.15 0.26
N HIS A 118 -3.02 3.90 -0.41
CA HIS A 118 -2.98 3.52 -1.82
C HIS A 118 -3.70 2.17 -2.00
N GLU A 119 -3.35 1.14 -1.23
CA GLU A 119 -4.02 -0.17 -1.30
C GLU A 119 -5.51 -0.09 -0.95
N VAL A 120 -5.87 0.73 0.03
CA VAL A 120 -7.29 1.01 0.34
C VAL A 120 -7.96 1.76 -0.81
N GLY A 121 -7.24 2.63 -1.51
CA GLY A 121 -7.70 3.33 -2.70
C GLY A 121 -8.04 2.37 -3.83
N HIS A 122 -7.22 1.34 -4.07
CA HIS A 122 -7.54 0.25 -5.01
C HIS A 122 -8.85 -0.41 -4.62
N TYR A 123 -8.99 -0.79 -3.35
CA TYR A 123 -10.22 -1.43 -2.86
C TYR A 123 -11.47 -0.55 -3.05
N ILE A 124 -11.42 0.71 -2.63
CA ILE A 124 -12.55 1.65 -2.73
C ILE A 124 -12.94 1.90 -4.19
N HIS A 125 -11.98 2.13 -5.08
CA HIS A 125 -12.28 2.32 -6.49
C HIS A 125 -12.86 1.07 -7.13
N ALA A 126 -12.39 -0.12 -6.75
CA ALA A 126 -12.94 -1.37 -7.23
C ALA A 126 -14.41 -1.56 -6.83
N LEU A 127 -14.79 -1.18 -5.60
CA LEU A 127 -16.18 -1.21 -5.15
C LEU A 127 -17.12 -0.26 -5.90
N ILE A 128 -16.59 0.86 -6.41
CA ILE A 128 -17.35 1.90 -7.10
C ILE A 128 -17.39 1.65 -8.61
N GLY A 129 -16.26 1.27 -9.20
CA GLY A 129 -16.06 1.17 -10.64
C GLY A 129 -16.39 -0.20 -11.25
N GLY A 130 -16.52 -1.23 -10.42
CA GLY A 130 -16.94 -2.56 -10.86
C GLY A 130 -18.44 -2.64 -11.15
N ASN A 131 -18.82 -3.33 -12.22
CA ASN A 131 -20.20 -3.50 -12.67
C ASN A 131 -20.92 -4.72 -12.02
N GLY A 132 -20.27 -5.38 -11.07
CA GLY A 132 -20.78 -6.56 -10.38
C GLY A 132 -21.95 -6.29 -9.43
N GLN A 133 -22.82 -7.28 -9.24
CA GLN A 133 -23.92 -7.18 -8.27
C GLN A 133 -23.42 -7.30 -6.83
N THR A 134 -22.55 -8.28 -6.58
CA THR A 134 -21.93 -8.50 -5.27
C THR A 134 -20.64 -7.70 -5.10
N LYS A 135 -20.16 -7.60 -3.85
CA LYS A 135 -18.89 -6.95 -3.55
C LYS A 135 -17.73 -7.62 -4.30
N LYS A 136 -17.69 -8.96 -4.25
CA LYS A 136 -16.70 -9.79 -4.95
C LYS A 136 -16.68 -9.48 -6.44
N ASP A 137 -17.84 -9.52 -7.08
CA ASP A 137 -17.94 -9.32 -8.53
C ASP A 137 -17.45 -7.95 -8.96
N ARG A 138 -17.71 -6.89 -8.16
CA ARG A 138 -17.21 -5.54 -8.49
C ARG A 138 -15.70 -5.47 -8.42
N ILE A 139 -15.11 -6.09 -7.40
CA ILE A 139 -13.66 -6.05 -7.24
C ILE A 139 -12.96 -6.82 -8.36
N LEU A 140 -13.43 -8.04 -8.67
CA LEU A 140 -12.89 -8.84 -9.77
C LEU A 140 -13.05 -8.12 -11.12
N ASP A 141 -14.26 -7.63 -11.46
CA ASP A 141 -14.51 -6.90 -12.71
C ASP A 141 -13.62 -5.65 -12.85
N TYR A 142 -13.35 -4.94 -11.75
CA TYR A 142 -12.45 -3.80 -11.77
C TYR A 142 -11.01 -4.21 -12.08
N PHE A 143 -10.49 -5.26 -11.45
CA PHE A 143 -9.13 -5.72 -11.71
C PHE A 143 -8.96 -6.34 -13.09
N ASP A 144 -9.93 -7.13 -13.57
CA ASP A 144 -9.93 -7.71 -14.93
C ASP A 144 -9.85 -6.61 -16.00
N LYS A 145 -10.59 -5.50 -15.84
CA LYS A 145 -10.49 -4.35 -16.76
C LYS A 145 -9.13 -3.64 -16.69
N GLY A 146 -8.45 -3.75 -15.56
CA GLY A 146 -7.11 -3.20 -15.33
C GLY A 146 -5.99 -4.06 -15.91
N GLU A 147 -6.22 -5.36 -16.01
CA GLU A 147 -5.26 -6.36 -16.46
C GLU A 147 -4.68 -6.00 -17.84
N TYR A 148 -5.52 -5.57 -18.78
CA TYR A 148 -5.07 -5.09 -20.09
C TYR A 148 -4.02 -3.95 -20.02
N HIS A 149 -4.15 -3.03 -19.06
CA HIS A 149 -3.19 -1.95 -18.89
C HIS A 149 -1.89 -2.44 -18.26
N TYR A 150 -1.99 -3.43 -17.37
CA TYR A 150 -0.87 -4.05 -16.68
C TYR A 150 -0.06 -4.94 -17.63
N GLU A 151 -0.71 -5.79 -18.43
CA GLU A 151 -0.10 -6.62 -19.47
C GLU A 151 0.69 -5.76 -20.46
N ARG A 152 0.09 -4.69 -20.99
CA ARG A 152 0.78 -3.76 -21.90
C ARG A 152 1.93 -3.01 -21.27
N TYR A 153 1.93 -2.84 -19.95
CA TYR A 153 3.06 -2.28 -19.22
C TYR A 153 4.18 -3.31 -19.14
N ILE A 154 3.89 -4.56 -18.72
CA ILE A 154 4.85 -5.66 -18.67
C ILE A 154 5.50 -5.90 -20.03
N GLU A 155 4.72 -5.96 -21.12
CA GLU A 155 5.22 -6.15 -22.48
C GLU A 155 6.26 -5.11 -22.92
N LYS A 156 6.20 -3.91 -22.33
CA LYS A 156 7.07 -2.77 -22.66
C LYS A 156 8.15 -2.51 -21.60
N MET A 157 8.11 -3.24 -20.50
CA MET A 157 9.08 -3.17 -19.43
C MET A 157 10.30 -3.99 -19.81
N VAL A 158 11.49 -3.44 -19.63
CA VAL A 158 12.75 -4.15 -19.92
C VAL A 158 13.20 -4.89 -18.68
N HIS A 159 13.29 -4.17 -17.56
CA HIS A 159 13.74 -4.73 -16.28
C HIS A 159 12.84 -4.33 -15.10
N GLY A 160 12.15 -3.18 -15.17
CA GLY A 160 11.28 -2.70 -14.07
C GLY A 160 12.04 -2.01 -12.94
N ASP A 161 13.35 -1.95 -13.05
CA ASP A 161 14.24 -1.44 -12.02
C ASP A 161 14.45 0.08 -12.13
N THR A 162 14.16 0.67 -13.28
CA THR A 162 14.44 2.09 -13.51
C THR A 162 13.33 2.99 -12.97
N THR A 163 13.71 4.18 -12.49
CA THR A 163 12.74 5.22 -12.07
C THR A 163 11.76 5.59 -13.18
N GLU A 164 12.18 5.50 -14.46
CA GLU A 164 11.31 5.80 -15.60
C GLU A 164 10.25 4.71 -15.83
N GLU A 165 10.61 3.43 -15.65
CA GLU A 165 9.67 2.30 -15.73
C GLU A 165 8.67 2.37 -14.56
N LYS A 166 9.15 2.53 -13.32
CA LYS A 166 8.29 2.70 -12.14
C LYS A 166 7.32 3.89 -12.29
N LYS A 167 7.76 5.00 -12.90
CA LYS A 167 6.86 6.13 -13.25
C LYS A 167 5.82 5.78 -14.31
N LYS A 168 6.16 4.96 -15.31
CA LYS A 168 5.19 4.50 -16.31
C LYS A 168 4.13 3.60 -15.66
N TYR A 169 4.55 2.72 -14.76
CA TYR A 169 3.65 1.87 -13.96
C TYR A 169 2.62 2.72 -13.19
N ARG A 170 3.07 3.73 -12.44
CA ARG A 170 2.20 4.62 -11.66
C ARG A 170 1.25 5.50 -12.50
N ASN A 171 1.44 5.56 -13.82
CA ASN A 171 0.51 6.24 -14.73
C ASN A 171 -0.60 5.34 -15.26
N ILE A 172 -0.60 4.04 -14.93
CA ILE A 172 -1.74 3.16 -15.16
C ILE A 172 -2.96 3.75 -14.44
N PRO A 173 -4.15 3.78 -15.06
CA PRO A 173 -5.32 4.46 -14.49
C PRO A 173 -5.67 4.03 -13.06
N HIS A 174 -5.55 2.74 -12.74
CA HIS A 174 -5.89 2.20 -11.42
C HIS A 174 -4.89 2.65 -10.35
N GLU A 175 -3.59 2.53 -10.64
CA GLU A 175 -2.50 3.05 -9.83
C GLU A 175 -2.65 4.55 -9.55
N LYS A 176 -2.96 5.32 -10.59
CA LYS A 176 -3.16 6.77 -10.49
C LYS A 176 -4.38 7.13 -9.62
N ALA A 177 -5.45 6.35 -9.71
CA ALA A 177 -6.64 6.55 -8.89
C ALA A 177 -6.33 6.27 -7.41
N ALA A 178 -5.68 5.15 -7.11
CA ALA A 178 -5.23 4.79 -5.76
C ALA A 178 -4.29 5.85 -5.17
N ASP A 179 -3.32 6.31 -5.95
CA ASP A 179 -2.43 7.41 -5.60
C ASP A 179 -3.17 8.70 -5.23
N ASN A 180 -4.16 9.08 -6.04
CA ASN A 180 -4.95 10.29 -5.81
C ASN A 180 -5.78 10.18 -4.54
N PHE A 181 -6.35 9.00 -4.27
CA PHE A 181 -7.03 8.71 -3.01
C PHE A 181 -6.07 8.89 -1.83
N ALA A 182 -4.89 8.28 -1.88
CA ALA A 182 -3.89 8.42 -0.84
C ALA A 182 -3.45 9.88 -0.62
N LYS A 183 -3.19 10.63 -1.71
CA LYS A 183 -2.87 12.07 -1.68
C LYS A 183 -3.98 12.90 -1.03
N GLN A 184 -5.24 12.59 -1.28
CA GLN A 184 -6.38 13.33 -0.70
C GLN A 184 -6.49 13.14 0.81
N TYR A 185 -6.19 11.95 1.32
CA TYR A 185 -6.47 11.59 2.72
C TYR A 185 -5.24 11.52 3.63
N ILE A 186 -4.01 11.56 3.09
CA ILE A 186 -2.79 11.48 3.90
C ILE A 186 -2.74 12.52 5.02
N ASN A 187 -3.16 13.76 4.73
CA ASN A 187 -3.19 14.85 5.71
C ASN A 187 -4.18 14.59 6.87
N LYS A 188 -5.25 13.83 6.62
CA LYS A 188 -6.22 13.44 7.65
C LYS A 188 -5.66 12.38 8.61
N VAL A 189 -4.70 11.58 8.17
CA VAL A 189 -3.98 10.63 9.03
C VAL A 189 -2.86 11.34 9.81
N CYS A 190 -2.08 12.20 9.14
CA CYS A 190 -0.90 12.82 9.72
C CYS A 190 -1.21 14.01 10.66
N GLY A 191 -2.49 14.35 10.90
CA GLY A 191 -2.90 15.44 11.79
C GLY A 191 -2.57 16.84 11.27
N ASN A 192 -2.19 16.97 10.00
CA ASN A 192 -1.95 18.25 9.36
C ASN A 192 -3.26 18.69 8.68
N GLU A 193 -4.17 19.28 9.43
CA GLU A 193 -5.28 20.00 8.79
C GLU A 193 -4.75 21.28 8.13
N PRO A 194 -5.16 21.59 6.88
CA PRO A 194 -4.88 22.90 6.29
C PRO A 194 -5.53 24.04 7.08
#